data_AF-A0A8X6YE64-F1
#
_entry.id   AF-A0A8X6YE64-F1
#
_cell.length_a   1.000
_cell.length_b   1.000
_cell.length_c   1.000
_cell.angle_alpha   90.00
_cell.angle_beta   90.00
_cell.angle_gamma   90.00
#
_symmetry.space_group_name_H-M   'P 1'
#
loop_
_entity.id
_entity.type
_entity.pdbx_description
1 polymer ?
#
loop_
_entity_poly.entity_id
_entity_poly.type
_entity_poly.pdbx_seq_one_letter_code
_entity_poly.pdbx_strand_id
1 'polypeptide(L)' 'MEAYCVRAYADSFEIIPYTLAENAGLNAIATVTELRNKHASGERNAGINVRK' A
#
# COMPACT_ATOMS: atom_id res chain seq x y z
N MET A 1 7.74 -0.01 25.45
CA MET A 1 7.65 -1.30 24.73
C MET A 1 7.63 -0.96 23.25
N GLU A 2 8.75 -1.08 22.54
CA GLU A 2 8.75 -0.84 21.10
C GLU A 2 8.10 -2.02 20.38
N ALA A 3 7.04 -1.75 19.62
CA ALA A 3 6.28 -2.77 18.89
C ALA A 3 6.95 -3.10 17.54
N TYR A 4 8.25 -3.41 17.55
CA TYR A 4 9.05 -3.61 16.34
C TYR A 4 8.48 -4.71 15.43
N CYS A 5 8.17 -5.88 16.00
CA CYS A 5 7.60 -6.98 15.23
C CYS A 5 6.21 -6.64 14.66
N VAL A 6 5.41 -5.87 15.39
CA VAL A 6 4.08 -5.44 14.93
C VAL A 6 4.22 -4.46 13.76
N ARG A 7 5.17 -3.53 13.84
CA ARG A 7 5.47 -2.59 12.76
C ARG A 7 5.99 -3.32 11.53
N ALA A 8 6.99 -4.19 11.68
CA ALA A 8 7.51 -4.98 10.58
C ALA A 8 6.43 -5.87 9.92
N TYR A 9 5.53 -6.44 10.71
CA TYR A 9 4.39 -7.20 10.19
C TYR A 9 3.41 -6.31 9.42
N ALA A 10 3.09 -5.11 9.93
CA ALA A 10 2.24 -4.16 9.24
C ALA A 10 2.87 -3.69 7.91
N ASP A 11 4.17 -3.37 7.92
CA ASP A 11 4.93 -2.95 6.73
C ASP A 11 4.95 -4.06 5.66
N SER A 12 4.94 -5.34 6.07
CA SER A 12 4.93 -6.48 5.14
C SER A 12 3.69 -6.51 4.24
N PHE A 13 2.56 -5.93 4.65
CA PHE A 13 1.35 -5.86 3.83
C PHE A 13 1.50 -4.94 2.61
N GLU A 14 2.47 -4.02 2.61
CA GLU A 14 2.69 -3.10 1.49
C GLU A 14 3.29 -3.80 0.27
N ILE A 15 3.83 -5.02 0.42
CA ILE A 15 4.42 -5.76 -0.70
C ILE A 15 3.38 -6.12 -1.79
N ILE A 16 2.15 -6.43 -1.39
CA ILE A 16 1.07 -6.80 -2.32
C ILE A 16 0.69 -5.63 -3.25
N PRO A 17 0.29 -4.45 -2.72
CA PRO A 17 -0.02 -3.30 -3.57
C PRO A 17 1.18 -2.79 -4.37
N TYR A 18 2.39 -2.85 -3.80
CA TYR A 18 3.62 -2.46 -4.51
C TYR A 18 3.84 -3.35 -5.74
N THR A 19 3.78 -4.68 -5.56
CA THR A 19 4.00 -5.65 -6.64
C THR A 19 2.91 -5.56 -7.71
N LEU A 20 1.66 -5.34 -7.33
CA LEU A 20 0.56 -5.11 -8.27
C LEU A 20 0.77 -3.86 -9.12
N ALA A 21 1.23 -2.76 -8.51
CA ALA A 21 1.52 -1.53 -9.23
C ALA A 21 2.70 -1.71 -10.21
N GLU A 22 3.78 -2.36 -9.77
CA GLU A 22 4.95 -2.64 -10.61
C GLU A 22 4.57 -3.52 -11.82
N ASN A 23 3.84 -4.61 -11.61
CA ASN A 23 3.37 -5.49 -12.69
C ASN A 23 2.40 -4.80 -13.65
N ALA A 24 1.69 -3.77 -13.20
CA ALA A 24 0.80 -2.96 -14.02
C ALA A 24 1.52 -1.80 -14.75
N GLY A 25 2.84 -1.66 -14.58
CA GLY A 25 3.62 -0.55 -15.15
C GLY A 25 3.35 0.82 -14.50
N LEU A 26 2.74 0.82 -13.30
CA LEU A 26 2.48 2.04 -12.53
C LEU A 26 3.71 2.46 -11.72
N ASN A 27 3.77 3.73 -11.32
CA ASN A 27 4.76 4.17 -10.35
C ASN A 27 4.41 3.63 -8.96
N ALA A 28 5.03 2.51 -8.57
CA ALA A 28 4.70 1.78 -7.34
C ALA A 28 4.78 2.64 -6.08
N ILE A 29 5.81 3.50 -5.95
CA ILE A 29 5.98 4.39 -4.80
C ILE A 29 4.82 5.37 -4.70
N ALA A 30 4.48 6.05 -5.80
CA ALA A 30 3.40 7.02 -5.84
C ALA A 30 2.05 6.35 -5.55
N THR A 31 1.79 5.19 -6.16
CA THR A 31 0.56 4.42 -5.98
C THR A 31 0.36 3.97 -4.53
N VAL A 32 1.39 3.39 -3.90
CA VAL A 32 1.31 2.95 -2.50
C VAL A 32 1.17 4.15 -1.56
N THR A 33 1.86 5.27 -1.83
CA THR A 33 1.73 6.50 -1.03
C THR A 33 0.30 7.07 -1.09
N GLU A 34 -0.31 7.12 -2.28
CA GLU A 34 -1.69 7.55 -2.43
C GLU A 34 -2.67 6.61 -1.69
N LEU A 35 -2.46 5.30 -1.80
CA LEU A 35 -3.28 4.30 -1.10
C LEU A 35 -3.19 4.48 0.43
N ARG A 36 -1.99 4.71 0.98
CA ARG A 36 -1.80 5.00 2.41
C ARG A 36 -2.54 6.26 2.84
N ASN A 37 -2.50 7.32 2.02
CA ASN A 37 -3.21 8.56 2.31
C ASN A 37 -4.74 8.36 2.33
N LYS A 38 -5.30 7.59 1.39
CA LYS A 38 -6.74 7.24 1.38
C LYS A 38 -7.14 6.39 2.58
N HIS A 39 -6.31 5.43 2.97
CA HIS A 39 -6.58 4.64 4.17
C HIS A 39 -6.50 5.50 5.44
N ALA A 40 -5.55 6.44 5.51
CA ALA A 40 -5.43 7.40 6.61
C ALA A 40 -6.61 8.40 6.66
N SER A 41 -7.24 8.74 5.53
CA SER A 41 -8.46 9.56 5.48
C SER A 41 -9.74 8.78 5.86
N GLY A 42 -9.63 7.48 6.12
CA GLY A 42 -10.74 6.62 6.54
C GLY A 42 -11.36 5.79 5.41
N GLU A 43 -10.85 5.87 4.19
CA GLU A 43 -11.33 5.07 3.05
C GLU A 43 -10.81 3.62 3.11
N ARG A 44 -11.34 2.82 4.05
CA ARG A 44 -10.87 1.45 4.34
C ARG A 44 -10.88 0.49 3.15
N ASN A 45 -11.73 0.75 2.16
CA ASN A 45 -11.90 -0.11 0.99
C ASN A 45 -11.19 0.43 -0.26
N ALA A 46 -10.39 1.51 -0.13
CA ALA A 46 -9.59 1.99 -1.25
C ALA A 46 -8.59 0.91 -1.69
N GLY A 47 -8.38 0.80 -3.01
CA GLY A 47 -7.48 -0.18 -3.62
C GLY A 47 -6.84 0.37 -4.88
N ILE A 48 -6.02 -0.46 -5.53
CA ILE A 48 -5.31 -0.10 -6.77
C ILE A 48 -6.11 -0.59 -7.96
N ASN A 49 -6.27 0.27 -8.97
CA ASN A 49 -6.83 -0.12 -10.26
C ASN A 49 -5.70 -0.32 -11.29
N VAL A 50 -5.53 -1.55 -11.75
CA VAL A 50 -4.46 -1.97 -12.68
C VAL A 50 -4.89 -1.99 -14.15
N ARG A 51 -6.13 -1.57 -14.48
CA ARG A 51 -6.72 -1.70 -15.82
C ARG A 51 -7.24 -0.39 -16.42
N LYS A 52 -6.90 0.76 -15.85
CA LYS A 52 -7.32 2.04 -16.43
C LYS A 52 -6.40 2.46 -17.57
#